data_AF-A0A812W020-F1
#
_entry.id   AF-A0A812W020-F1
#
_cell.length_a   1.000
_cell.length_b   1.000
_cell.length_c   1.000
_cell.angle_alpha   90.00
_cell.angle_beta   90.00
_cell.angle_gamma   90.00
#
_symmetry.space_group_name_H-M   'P 1'
#
loop_
_entity.id
_entity.type
_entity.pdbx_description
1 polymer ?
#
loop_
_entity_poly.entity_id
_entity_poly.type
_entity_poly.pdbx_seq_one_letter_code
_entity_poly.pdbx_strand_id
1 'polypeptide(L)'
;MATTTAPTRHRLAALHRHLAAGLSSSPSSAGQPELDVFVDVFSIDCYLALEPLIAMLGRCCLHWRSSKAKARMSVPVGSADRMSALSKKQTYQLRIQQSYAGLRGLPLDLPGDVSAPGFPIALAYVSRCEAPAIAQAFLRRCFALVFDGSQRVPELDEPIMRRIIAESGGSEERFLQWQRTEAESALKEDRELEAEHSVWTTPFIVDRGTKEVYIDETTFPLLALQLRRRGYDVPEVQEALGPLPLVRVSGNPTRRKRLDVYVDLKSPYAYLAVEPTYSLEDDFYVDLVWKPFVLDIAGVYGSAEVGARNNKVRQGSDKRSHAQWKAVKYSYANVRRYAGERTPKLTVFGTRKIWDTRWASLALLFAAEAGRLREFQQRLWPPFWRRELDPEDLEVLQKVLESAGVPGAESFPDFARGTGRERLEAIQREAVSQSVFGVPTYILDGQLFFGREHLPLLRRLLYEGGFAKRVDLSVLRSPYLWDRNELFAGF
;
A
#
# COMPACT_ATOMS: atom_id res chain seq x y z
N MET A 1 15.86 -35.63 8.76
CA MET A 1 15.91 -35.85 7.30
C MET A 1 14.54 -36.33 6.85
N ALA A 2 14.06 -35.77 5.73
CA ALA A 2 12.79 -36.01 5.01
C ALA A 2 11.49 -35.59 5.74
N THR A 3 10.51 -34.90 5.17
CA THR A 3 10.27 -34.25 3.85
C THR A 3 8.99 -33.43 4.04
N THR A 4 9.05 -32.09 4.04
CA THR A 4 7.85 -31.21 4.13
C THR A 4 7.78 -30.21 2.98
N THR A 5 8.24 -30.60 1.79
CA THR A 5 8.20 -29.78 0.56
C THR A 5 6.96 -30.03 -0.33
N ALA A 6 6.06 -30.94 0.07
CA ALA A 6 4.89 -31.33 -0.73
C ALA A 6 3.68 -30.36 -0.72
N PRO A 7 3.36 -29.59 0.35
CA PRO A 7 2.14 -28.77 0.36
C PRO A 7 2.21 -27.57 -0.61
N THR A 8 3.41 -27.05 -0.86
CA THR A 8 3.65 -25.83 -1.63
C THR A 8 3.44 -26.05 -3.13
N ARG A 9 3.90 -27.19 -3.67
CA ARG A 9 3.73 -27.55 -5.10
C ARG A 9 2.26 -27.75 -5.48
N HIS A 10 1.44 -28.33 -4.60
CA HIS A 10 0.02 -28.55 -4.88
C HIS A 10 -0.80 -27.25 -4.87
N ARG A 11 -0.42 -26.28 -4.04
CA ARG A 11 -1.05 -24.93 -3.98
C ARG A 11 -0.68 -24.06 -5.18
N LEU A 12 0.59 -24.08 -5.60
CA LEU A 12 1.06 -23.42 -6.83
C LEU A 12 0.36 -23.98 -8.07
N ALA A 13 0.24 -25.31 -8.19
CA ALA A 13 -0.43 -25.93 -9.33
C ALA A 13 -1.94 -25.58 -9.41
N ALA A 14 -2.61 -25.34 -8.28
CA ALA A 14 -4.00 -24.89 -8.24
C ALA A 14 -4.14 -23.44 -8.70
N LEU A 15 -3.22 -22.55 -8.25
CA LEU A 15 -3.14 -21.17 -8.74
C LEU A 15 -2.86 -21.14 -10.25
N HIS A 16 -1.87 -21.90 -10.74
CA HIS A 16 -1.56 -22.01 -12.18
C HIS A 16 -2.71 -22.55 -13.03
N ARG A 17 -3.50 -23.51 -12.53
CA ARG A 17 -4.68 -24.02 -13.23
C ARG A 17 -5.83 -23.01 -13.28
N HIS A 18 -5.97 -22.19 -12.24
CA HIS A 18 -6.91 -21.06 -12.26
C HIS A 18 -6.42 -19.96 -13.23
N LEU A 19 -5.10 -19.73 -13.30
CA LEU A 19 -4.48 -18.76 -14.21
C LEU A 19 -4.68 -19.09 -15.70
N ALA A 20 -5.00 -20.33 -16.06
CA ALA A 20 -5.20 -20.79 -17.44
C ALA A 20 -6.67 -20.85 -17.89
N ALA A 21 -7.63 -20.73 -16.97
CA ALA A 21 -9.05 -20.98 -17.24
C ALA A 21 -9.89 -19.72 -16.99
N GLY A 22 -9.99 -18.84 -17.99
CA GLY A 22 -10.89 -17.69 -17.91
C GLY A 22 -10.95 -16.90 -19.21
N LEU A 23 -11.90 -17.24 -20.09
CA LEU A 23 -12.34 -16.38 -21.18
C LEU A 23 -13.86 -16.45 -21.31
N SER A 24 -14.54 -15.32 -21.11
CA SER A 24 -15.84 -15.06 -21.72
C SER A 24 -15.86 -13.64 -22.28
N SER A 25 -15.94 -13.57 -23.61
CA SER A 25 -16.30 -12.46 -24.52
C SER A 25 -16.31 -11.00 -24.04
N SER A 26 -15.57 -10.14 -24.75
CA SER A 26 -15.63 -8.67 -24.69
C SER A 26 -16.96 -8.08 -25.18
N PRO A 27 -17.50 -7.03 -24.52
CA PRO A 27 -18.42 -6.08 -25.14
C PRO A 27 -17.67 -4.90 -25.78
N SER A 28 -18.33 -4.27 -26.76
CA SER A 28 -17.87 -3.24 -27.70
C SER A 28 -17.14 -2.01 -27.12
N SER A 29 -16.25 -1.44 -27.94
CA SER A 29 -15.23 -0.42 -27.67
C SER A 29 -15.69 1.06 -27.58
N ALA A 30 -16.98 1.36 -27.43
CA ALA A 30 -17.44 2.75 -27.32
C ALA A 30 -17.92 3.03 -25.89
N GLY A 31 -17.15 3.84 -25.15
CA GLY A 31 -17.52 4.34 -23.82
C GLY A 31 -16.95 3.59 -22.61
N GLN A 32 -15.99 2.68 -22.79
CA GLN A 32 -15.30 2.04 -21.66
C GLN A 32 -14.17 2.94 -21.11
N PRO A 33 -13.90 2.93 -19.79
CA PRO A 33 -12.82 3.72 -19.21
C PRO A 33 -11.46 3.15 -19.65
N GLU A 34 -10.54 4.03 -20.06
CA GLU A 34 -9.18 3.68 -20.46
C GLU A 34 -8.21 3.86 -19.28
N LEU A 35 -7.49 2.79 -18.95
CA LEU A 35 -6.57 2.74 -17.81
C LEU A 35 -5.17 2.35 -18.26
N ASP A 36 -4.18 3.20 -17.99
CA ASP A 36 -2.77 2.84 -18.16
C ASP A 36 -2.30 2.12 -16.90
N VAL A 37 -1.91 0.85 -17.02
CA VAL A 37 -1.47 0.01 -15.90
C VAL A 37 0.04 -0.21 -16.00
N PHE A 38 0.78 0.41 -15.09
CA PHE A 38 2.23 0.31 -15.03
C PHE A 38 2.64 -0.89 -14.16
N VAL A 39 3.30 -1.85 -14.79
CA VAL A 39 3.72 -3.11 -14.15
C VAL A 39 5.23 -3.26 -14.18
N ASP A 40 5.76 -3.78 -13.07
CA ASP A 40 7.11 -4.31 -12.96
C ASP A 40 6.99 -5.83 -12.80
N VAL A 41 7.53 -6.59 -13.75
CA VAL A 41 7.47 -8.05 -13.75
C VAL A 41 8.15 -8.69 -12.54
N PHE A 42 9.07 -7.96 -11.88
CA PHE A 42 9.74 -8.38 -10.66
C PHE A 42 9.03 -7.93 -9.38
N SER A 43 7.96 -7.14 -9.49
CA SER A 43 7.16 -6.71 -8.34
C SER A 43 6.12 -7.77 -7.99
N ILE A 44 6.22 -8.32 -6.78
CA ILE A 44 5.17 -9.22 -6.27
C ILE A 44 3.84 -8.49 -6.12
N ASP A 45 3.85 -7.19 -5.80
CA ASP A 45 2.61 -6.42 -5.70
C ASP A 45 1.93 -6.35 -7.08
N CYS A 46 2.70 -6.28 -8.18
CA CYS A 46 2.15 -6.38 -9.53
C CYS A 46 1.60 -7.78 -9.82
N TYR A 47 2.30 -8.83 -9.40
CA TYR A 47 1.84 -10.20 -9.57
C TYR A 47 0.54 -10.49 -8.83
N LEU A 48 0.46 -10.10 -7.56
CA LEU A 48 -0.73 -10.28 -6.72
C LEU A 48 -1.90 -9.42 -7.21
N ALA A 49 -1.61 -8.26 -7.81
CA ALA A 49 -2.61 -7.38 -8.40
C ALA A 49 -3.14 -7.87 -9.75
N LEU A 50 -2.45 -8.76 -10.46
CA LEU A 50 -2.74 -9.08 -11.86
C LEU A 50 -4.16 -9.61 -12.08
N GLU A 51 -4.55 -10.66 -11.35
CA GLU A 51 -5.90 -11.25 -11.44
C GLU A 51 -6.99 -10.28 -11.00
N PRO A 52 -6.90 -9.63 -9.81
CA PRO A 52 -7.87 -8.62 -9.42
C PRO A 52 -8.04 -7.53 -10.47
N LEU A 53 -6.96 -7.09 -11.12
CA LEU A 53 -7.02 -6.07 -12.16
C LEU A 53 -7.70 -6.57 -13.42
N ILE A 54 -7.34 -7.75 -13.91
CA ILE A 54 -8.00 -8.34 -15.09
C ILE A 54 -9.49 -8.59 -14.81
N ALA A 55 -9.84 -9.09 -13.62
CA ALA A 55 -11.20 -9.44 -13.24
C ALA A 55 -12.08 -8.21 -12.96
N MET A 56 -11.61 -7.23 -12.19
CA MET A 56 -12.36 -5.99 -11.94
C MET A 56 -12.61 -5.19 -13.22
N LEU A 57 -11.71 -5.29 -14.19
CA LEU A 57 -11.66 -4.41 -15.34
C LEU A 57 -12.03 -5.13 -16.63
N GLY A 58 -12.71 -6.28 -16.54
CA GLY A 58 -13.28 -7.00 -17.70
C GLY A 58 -14.26 -6.17 -18.55
N ARG A 59 -14.54 -4.93 -18.15
CA ARG A 59 -15.33 -3.92 -18.87
C ARG A 59 -14.60 -2.59 -19.10
N CYS A 60 -13.27 -2.58 -18.93
CA CYS A 60 -12.41 -1.41 -19.13
C CYS A 60 -11.31 -1.73 -20.15
N CYS A 61 -10.82 -0.70 -20.84
CA CYS A 61 -9.70 -0.85 -21.75
C CYS A 61 -8.39 -0.71 -20.96
N LEU A 62 -7.62 -1.80 -20.86
CA LEU A 62 -6.33 -1.82 -20.18
C LEU A 62 -5.20 -1.61 -21.16
N HIS A 63 -4.38 -0.59 -20.88
CA HIS A 63 -3.13 -0.32 -21.57
C HIS A 63 -1.98 -0.70 -20.65
N TRP A 64 -1.43 -1.90 -20.82
CA TRP A 64 -0.30 -2.36 -20.02
C TRP A 64 0.99 -1.69 -20.46
N ARG A 65 1.68 -1.09 -19.49
CA ARG A 65 2.95 -0.39 -19.70
C ARG A 65 4.00 -0.94 -18.76
N SER A 66 5.23 -1.05 -19.23
CA SER A 66 6.33 -1.44 -18.35
C SER A 66 6.72 -0.26 -17.49
N SER A 67 6.87 -0.48 -16.19
CA SER A 67 7.56 0.47 -15.33
C SER A 67 9.04 0.13 -15.24
N LYS A 68 9.90 1.12 -15.41
CA LYS A 68 11.25 1.04 -14.88
C LYS A 68 11.15 1.35 -13.40
N ALA A 69 10.95 0.32 -12.57
CA ALA A 69 11.39 0.45 -11.19
C ALA A 69 12.85 0.92 -11.27
N LYS A 70 13.13 2.16 -10.83
CA LYS A 70 14.53 2.62 -10.62
C LYS A 70 15.15 1.47 -9.88
N ALA A 71 16.09 0.80 -10.55
CA ALA A 71 16.38 -0.59 -10.29
C ALA A 71 16.45 -0.86 -8.79
N ARG A 72 16.05 -2.07 -8.40
CA ARG A 72 16.57 -2.71 -7.19
C ARG A 72 18.10 -2.88 -7.34
N MET A 73 18.82 -1.82 -7.72
CA MET A 73 20.27 -1.76 -7.83
C MET A 73 20.75 -2.15 -6.47
N SER A 74 21.32 -3.36 -6.41
CA SER A 74 22.40 -3.75 -5.51
C SER A 74 22.64 -2.70 -4.43
N VAL A 75 22.09 -2.93 -3.24
CA VAL A 75 22.55 -2.21 -2.05
C VAL A 75 24.06 -2.45 -1.99
N PRO A 76 24.91 -1.41 -2.01
CA PRO A 76 26.33 -1.63 -1.76
C PRO A 76 26.43 -2.31 -0.41
N VAL A 77 27.04 -3.49 -0.37
CA VAL A 77 27.42 -4.16 0.89
C VAL A 77 28.53 -3.32 1.52
N GLY A 78 28.14 -2.20 2.11
CA GLY A 78 28.98 -1.27 2.85
C GLY A 78 28.38 -1.12 4.24
N SER A 79 29.26 -1.11 5.24
CA SER A 79 28.99 -1.18 6.68
C SER A 79 27.63 -0.64 7.15
N ALA A 80 26.99 -1.42 8.03
CA ALA A 80 25.64 -1.22 8.58
C ALA A 80 25.34 0.20 9.12
N ASP A 81 26.36 1.03 9.35
CA ASP A 81 26.24 2.36 9.95
C ASP A 81 25.89 3.49 8.98
N ARG A 82 25.88 3.29 7.65
CA ARG A 82 25.58 4.39 6.69
C ARG A 82 24.57 4.03 5.59
N MET A 83 23.52 3.30 5.94
CA MET A 83 22.37 3.11 5.04
C MET A 83 21.43 4.33 5.08
N SER A 84 21.19 4.97 3.92
CA SER A 84 20.19 6.05 3.79
C SER A 84 18.77 5.55 4.09
N ALA A 85 17.86 6.43 4.53
CA ALA A 85 16.46 6.06 4.80
C ALA A 85 15.76 5.38 3.59
N LEU A 86 16.13 5.78 2.38
CA LEU A 86 15.66 5.19 1.12
C LEU A 86 16.15 3.73 0.95
N SER A 87 17.42 3.46 1.21
CA SER A 87 18.00 2.11 1.11
C SER A 87 17.45 1.16 2.19
N LYS A 88 17.18 1.67 3.40
CA LYS A 88 16.49 0.93 4.47
C LYS A 88 15.06 0.60 4.07
N LYS A 89 14.32 1.56 3.50
CA LYS A 89 12.97 1.35 2.97
C LYS A 89 12.93 0.28 1.88
N GLN A 90 13.87 0.28 0.94
CA GLN A 90 13.92 -0.71 -0.15
C GLN A 90 14.25 -2.13 0.34
N THR A 91 15.29 -2.27 1.17
CA THR A 91 15.67 -3.55 1.78
C THR A 91 14.53 -4.12 2.63
N TYR A 92 13.79 -3.23 3.27
CA TYR A 92 12.65 -3.59 4.09
C TYR A 92 11.41 -3.97 3.26
N GLN A 93 11.08 -3.19 2.23
CA GLN A 93 10.03 -3.54 1.25
C GLN A 93 10.28 -4.93 0.65
N LEU A 94 11.52 -5.26 0.32
CA LEU A 94 11.88 -6.60 -0.14
C LEU A 94 11.58 -7.67 0.93
N ARG A 95 11.99 -7.46 2.19
CA ARG A 95 11.70 -8.40 3.29
C ARG A 95 10.20 -8.55 3.58
N ILE A 96 9.42 -7.47 3.51
CA ILE A 96 7.97 -7.52 3.60
C ILE A 96 7.42 -8.39 2.47
N GLN A 97 7.81 -8.07 1.23
CA GLN A 97 7.39 -8.78 0.05
C GLN A 97 7.72 -10.26 0.20
N GLN A 98 8.92 -10.63 0.64
CA GLN A 98 9.34 -12.01 0.93
C GLN A 98 8.46 -12.69 1.99
N SER A 99 8.16 -12.01 3.09
CA SER A 99 7.26 -12.51 4.13
C SER A 99 5.84 -12.77 3.59
N TYR A 100 5.29 -11.80 2.86
CA TYR A 100 3.95 -11.88 2.26
C TYR A 100 3.82 -12.97 1.22
N ALA A 101 4.89 -13.16 0.45
CA ALA A 101 4.97 -14.23 -0.50
C ALA A 101 5.04 -15.58 0.21
N GLY A 102 5.85 -15.69 1.28
CA GLY A 102 5.90 -16.86 2.16
C GLY A 102 4.54 -17.23 2.76
N LEU A 103 3.79 -16.25 3.28
CA LEU A 103 2.42 -16.44 3.80
C LEU A 103 1.46 -17.02 2.74
N ARG A 104 1.68 -16.68 1.47
CA ARG A 104 0.87 -17.16 0.33
C ARG A 104 1.44 -18.42 -0.33
N GLY A 105 2.53 -18.99 0.20
CA GLY A 105 3.21 -20.16 -0.35
C GLY A 105 4.02 -19.87 -1.62
N LEU A 106 4.41 -18.62 -1.84
CA LEU A 106 5.20 -18.11 -2.95
C LEU A 106 6.57 -17.67 -2.41
N PRO A 107 7.55 -18.55 -2.12
CA PRO A 107 8.83 -18.08 -1.59
C PRO A 107 9.52 -17.15 -2.60
N LEU A 108 9.71 -15.87 -2.25
CA LEU A 108 10.48 -14.92 -3.05
C LEU A 108 11.95 -15.03 -2.70
N ASP A 109 12.72 -15.64 -3.58
CA ASP A 109 14.18 -15.58 -3.55
C ASP A 109 14.66 -14.97 -4.87
N LEU A 110 14.19 -13.74 -5.15
CA LEU A 110 14.61 -13.00 -6.35
C LEU A 110 16.08 -12.58 -6.17
N PRO A 111 17.00 -12.96 -7.08
CA PRO A 111 18.38 -12.50 -7.04
C PRO A 111 18.48 -10.96 -7.03
N GLY A 112 19.57 -10.41 -6.50
CA GLY A 112 19.79 -8.95 -6.50
C GLY A 112 20.05 -8.35 -7.89
N ASP A 113 20.49 -9.16 -8.85
CA ASP A 113 20.85 -8.76 -10.21
C ASP A 113 19.94 -9.42 -11.26
N VAL A 114 18.66 -9.05 -11.28
CA VAL A 114 17.73 -9.51 -12.32
C VAL A 114 17.44 -8.39 -13.31
N SER A 115 17.77 -8.62 -14.58
CA SER A 115 17.45 -7.76 -15.72
C SER A 115 16.32 -8.37 -16.54
N ALA A 116 15.46 -7.51 -17.08
CA ALA A 116 14.44 -7.88 -18.06
C ALA A 116 14.54 -6.99 -19.30
N PRO A 117 15.65 -7.04 -20.06
CA PRO A 117 15.89 -6.11 -21.16
C PRO A 117 14.86 -6.25 -22.29
N GLY A 118 14.33 -7.47 -22.51
CA GLY A 118 13.31 -7.73 -23.54
C GLY A 118 11.89 -7.38 -23.10
N PHE A 119 11.60 -7.40 -21.80
CA PHE A 119 10.23 -7.27 -21.28
C PHE A 119 9.54 -5.95 -21.67
N PRO A 120 10.15 -4.75 -21.53
CA PRO A 120 9.51 -3.51 -21.93
C PRO A 120 9.05 -3.48 -23.39
N ILE A 121 9.91 -3.95 -24.30
CA ILE A 121 9.63 -3.97 -25.74
C ILE A 121 8.51 -4.96 -26.04
N ALA A 122 8.59 -6.17 -25.49
CA ALA A 122 7.59 -7.21 -25.68
C ALA A 122 6.22 -6.81 -25.12
N LEU A 123 6.19 -6.22 -23.91
CA LEU A 123 4.96 -5.73 -23.31
C LEU A 123 4.32 -4.61 -24.16
N ALA A 124 5.11 -3.64 -24.61
CA ALA A 124 4.62 -2.57 -25.47
C ALA A 124 4.03 -3.12 -26.78
N TYR A 125 4.66 -4.13 -27.39
CA TYR A 125 4.14 -4.80 -28.58
C TYR A 125 2.80 -5.50 -28.31
N VAL A 126 2.74 -6.42 -27.35
CA VAL A 126 1.49 -7.19 -27.11
C VAL A 126 0.34 -6.30 -26.65
N SER A 127 0.63 -5.19 -25.96
CA SER A 127 -0.38 -4.22 -25.53
C SER A 127 -0.95 -3.36 -26.66
N ARG A 128 -0.17 -3.10 -27.72
CA ARG A 128 -0.53 -2.14 -28.79
C ARG A 128 -0.91 -2.82 -30.11
N CYS A 129 -0.37 -4.01 -30.37
CA CYS A 129 -0.44 -4.65 -31.68
C CYS A 129 -1.20 -5.99 -31.69
N GLU A 130 -1.48 -6.54 -30.51
CA GLU A 130 -2.17 -7.82 -30.33
C GLU A 130 -3.49 -7.65 -29.56
N ALA A 131 -4.32 -8.70 -29.57
CA ALA A 131 -5.59 -8.69 -28.84
C ALA A 131 -5.35 -8.61 -27.31
N PRO A 132 -6.26 -7.97 -26.54
CA PRO A 132 -6.11 -7.86 -25.08
C PRO A 132 -5.90 -9.19 -24.35
N ALA A 133 -6.52 -10.26 -24.82
CA ALA A 133 -6.34 -11.61 -24.28
C ALA A 133 -4.89 -12.13 -24.42
N ILE A 134 -4.20 -11.75 -25.51
CA ILE A 134 -2.79 -12.12 -25.74
C ILE A 134 -1.88 -11.37 -24.76
N ALA A 135 -2.12 -10.07 -24.55
CA ALA A 135 -1.36 -9.29 -23.56
C ALA A 135 -1.55 -9.83 -22.13
N GLN A 136 -2.76 -10.23 -21.77
CA GLN A 136 -3.06 -10.86 -20.48
C GLN A 136 -2.36 -12.22 -20.31
N ALA A 137 -2.42 -13.07 -21.34
CA ALA A 137 -1.73 -14.36 -21.33
C ALA A 137 -0.20 -14.19 -21.24
N PHE A 138 0.34 -13.21 -21.98
CA PHE A 138 1.76 -12.85 -21.95
C PHE A 138 2.20 -12.45 -20.53
N LEU A 139 1.46 -11.55 -19.88
CA LEU A 139 1.77 -11.12 -18.52
C LEU A 139 1.70 -12.29 -17.52
N ARG A 140 0.65 -13.12 -17.59
CA ARG A 140 0.50 -14.30 -16.72
C ARG A 140 1.71 -15.23 -16.84
N ARG A 141 2.19 -15.48 -18.07
CA ARG A 141 3.37 -16.33 -18.31
C ARG A 141 4.66 -15.69 -17.80
N CYS A 142 4.87 -14.40 -18.06
CA CYS A 142 6.03 -13.66 -17.54
C CYS A 142 6.09 -13.70 -16.02
N PHE A 143 4.97 -13.42 -15.34
CA PHE A 143 4.88 -13.49 -13.90
C PHE A 143 5.03 -14.91 -13.35
N ALA A 144 4.41 -15.90 -14.00
CA ALA A 144 4.56 -17.30 -13.63
C ALA A 144 6.02 -17.75 -13.72
N LEU A 145 6.78 -17.25 -14.69
CA LEU A 145 8.20 -17.55 -14.85
C LEU A 145 9.07 -16.89 -13.78
N VAL A 146 8.75 -15.66 -13.38
CA VAL A 146 9.48 -14.95 -12.31
C VAL A 146 9.16 -15.50 -10.93
N PHE A 147 7.93 -15.97 -10.71
CA PHE A 147 7.41 -16.39 -9.42
C PHE A 147 7.10 -17.90 -9.35
N ASP A 148 7.81 -18.73 -10.12
CA ASP A 148 7.64 -20.19 -10.16
C ASP A 148 8.13 -20.93 -8.89
N GLY A 149 8.76 -20.20 -7.97
CA GLY A 149 9.36 -20.73 -6.74
C GLY A 149 10.73 -21.37 -6.94
N SER A 150 11.33 -21.23 -8.13
CA SER A 150 12.73 -21.56 -8.37
C SER A 150 13.65 -20.47 -7.82
N GLN A 151 14.87 -20.84 -7.41
CA GLN A 151 15.88 -19.88 -6.93
C GLN A 151 16.57 -19.10 -8.08
N ARG A 152 16.21 -19.36 -9.34
CA ARG A 152 16.89 -18.78 -10.49
C ARG A 152 15.86 -18.20 -11.46
N VAL A 153 15.69 -16.88 -11.36
CA VAL A 153 14.89 -16.12 -12.33
C VAL A 153 15.65 -16.08 -13.66
N PRO A 154 15.06 -16.55 -14.77
CA PRO A 154 15.71 -16.44 -16.08
C PRO A 154 15.76 -14.97 -16.51
N GLU A 155 16.83 -14.61 -17.23
CA GLU A 155 16.93 -13.28 -17.83
C GLU A 155 15.85 -13.14 -18.89
N LEU A 156 14.95 -12.15 -18.74
CA LEU A 156 13.84 -11.93 -19.66
C LEU A 156 14.33 -11.18 -20.91
N ASP A 157 15.19 -11.85 -21.67
CA ASP A 157 15.81 -11.41 -22.91
C ASP A 157 14.88 -11.60 -24.13
N GLU A 158 15.34 -11.15 -25.31
CA GLU A 158 14.54 -11.21 -26.52
C GLU A 158 14.12 -12.64 -26.93
N PRO A 159 15.01 -13.66 -26.94
CA PRO A 159 14.61 -15.04 -27.22
C PRO A 159 13.51 -15.56 -26.29
N ILE A 160 13.60 -15.30 -24.98
CA ILE A 160 12.57 -15.73 -24.03
C ILE A 160 11.27 -14.96 -24.28
N MET A 161 11.32 -13.65 -24.50
CA MET A 161 10.12 -12.85 -24.78
C MET A 161 9.39 -13.31 -26.04
N ARG A 162 10.12 -13.59 -27.12
CA ARG A 162 9.54 -14.11 -28.37
C ARG A 162 8.79 -15.41 -28.16
N ARG A 163 9.43 -16.33 -27.43
CA ARG A 163 8.81 -17.60 -27.07
C ARG A 163 7.52 -17.38 -26.26
N ILE A 164 7.55 -16.50 -25.26
CA ILE A 164 6.35 -16.22 -24.44
C ILE A 164 5.26 -15.55 -25.28
N ILE A 165 5.60 -14.65 -26.21
CA ILE A 165 4.64 -14.04 -27.15
C ILE A 165 3.95 -15.13 -27.98
N ALA A 166 4.72 -16.03 -28.59
CA ALA A 166 4.19 -17.14 -29.38
C ALA A 166 3.29 -18.07 -28.54
N GLU A 167 3.74 -18.46 -27.36
CA GLU A 167 2.96 -19.30 -26.44
C GLU A 167 1.69 -18.59 -25.92
N SER A 168 1.63 -17.27 -26.00
CA SER A 168 0.46 -16.44 -25.66
C SER A 168 -0.49 -16.24 -26.85
N GLY A 169 -0.14 -16.75 -28.04
CA GLY A 169 -0.92 -16.61 -29.26
C GLY A 169 -0.58 -15.37 -30.11
N GLY A 170 0.48 -14.64 -29.77
CA GLY A 170 0.96 -13.49 -30.56
C GLY A 170 1.91 -13.90 -31.70
N SER A 171 2.14 -12.97 -32.63
CA SER A 171 2.99 -13.20 -33.81
C SER A 171 4.44 -12.76 -33.57
N GLU A 172 5.38 -13.72 -33.61
CA GLU A 172 6.81 -13.42 -33.54
C GLU A 172 7.32 -12.60 -34.73
N GLU A 173 6.81 -12.88 -35.92
CA GLU A 173 7.24 -12.18 -37.14
C GLU A 173 6.85 -10.70 -37.08
N ARG A 174 5.59 -10.42 -36.70
CA ARG A 174 5.11 -9.04 -36.50
C ARG A 174 5.85 -8.36 -35.35
N PHE A 175 6.18 -9.08 -34.27
CA PHE A 175 7.00 -8.54 -33.18
C PHE A 175 8.37 -8.08 -33.68
N LEU A 176 9.10 -8.91 -34.44
CA LEU A 176 10.42 -8.56 -34.99
C LEU A 176 10.37 -7.43 -36.02
N GLN A 177 9.27 -7.31 -36.76
CA GLN A 177 9.04 -6.18 -37.66
C GLN A 177 8.81 -4.90 -36.85
N TRP A 178 7.88 -4.94 -35.90
CA TRP A 178 7.52 -3.81 -35.04
C TRP A 178 8.69 -3.30 -34.20
N GLN A 179 9.53 -4.22 -33.70
CA GLN A 179 10.73 -3.91 -32.95
C GLN A 179 11.70 -3.01 -33.73
N ARG A 180 11.75 -3.15 -35.07
CA ARG A 180 12.62 -2.38 -35.95
C ARG A 180 12.02 -1.03 -36.37
N THR A 181 10.70 -0.87 -36.31
CA THR A 181 10.01 0.29 -36.88
C THR A 181 9.43 1.24 -35.83
N GLU A 182 8.84 0.71 -34.77
CA GLU A 182 7.94 1.46 -33.88
C GLU A 182 8.34 1.41 -32.41
N ALA A 183 9.11 0.40 -32.00
CA ALA A 183 9.41 0.16 -30.58
C ALA A 183 10.05 1.34 -29.85
N GLU A 184 10.99 2.05 -30.47
CA GLU A 184 11.65 3.19 -29.83
C GLU A 184 10.68 4.32 -29.50
N SER A 185 9.75 4.62 -30.42
CA SER A 185 8.76 5.67 -30.24
C SER A 185 7.75 5.30 -29.15
N ALA A 186 7.26 4.06 -29.17
CA ALA A 186 6.36 3.54 -28.14
C ALA A 186 7.01 3.56 -26.74
N LEU A 187 8.27 3.13 -26.63
CA LEU A 187 9.00 3.16 -25.35
C LEU A 187 9.32 4.57 -24.88
N LYS A 188 9.51 5.53 -25.79
CA LYS A 188 9.69 6.93 -25.44
C LYS A 188 8.40 7.48 -24.80
N GLU A 189 7.25 7.22 -25.42
CA GLU A 189 5.95 7.61 -24.87
C GLU A 189 5.72 6.99 -23.49
N ASP A 190 5.98 5.69 -23.33
CA ASP A 190 5.86 4.99 -22.04
C ASP A 190 6.74 5.64 -20.96
N ARG A 191 7.99 6.02 -21.30
CA ARG A 191 8.91 6.71 -20.37
C ARG A 191 8.47 8.11 -20.02
N GLU A 192 7.87 8.85 -20.96
CA GLU A 192 7.37 10.20 -20.72
C GLU A 192 6.16 10.18 -19.79
N LEU A 193 5.21 9.27 -20.04
CA LEU A 193 4.05 9.03 -19.17
C LEU A 193 4.50 8.53 -17.79
N GLU A 194 5.40 7.55 -17.75
CA GLU A 194 6.00 7.10 -16.50
C GLU A 194 6.65 8.29 -15.79
N ALA A 195 7.50 9.09 -16.43
CA ALA A 195 8.18 10.23 -15.82
C ALA A 195 7.21 11.30 -15.29
N GLU A 196 6.07 11.51 -15.96
CA GLU A 196 5.01 12.39 -15.49
C GLU A 196 4.50 11.96 -14.11
N HIS A 197 4.41 10.64 -13.91
CA HIS A 197 3.82 9.98 -12.74
C HIS A 197 4.84 9.32 -11.76
N SER A 198 6.14 9.18 -12.09
CA SER A 198 7.16 8.26 -11.52
C SER A 198 7.65 8.50 -10.08
N VAL A 199 6.81 9.01 -9.19
CA VAL A 199 7.15 9.13 -7.77
C VAL A 199 6.65 7.93 -6.95
N TRP A 200 6.00 6.95 -7.59
CA TRP A 200 5.22 5.89 -6.94
C TRP A 200 5.89 4.53 -6.99
N THR A 201 5.50 3.67 -6.05
CA THR A 201 5.80 2.23 -6.05
C THR A 201 4.91 1.51 -7.07
N THR A 202 5.40 0.43 -7.66
CA THR A 202 4.68 -0.38 -8.65
C THR A 202 3.90 -1.52 -7.98
N PRO A 203 2.68 -1.87 -8.46
CA PRO A 203 1.99 -1.34 -9.64
C PRO A 203 1.35 0.02 -9.37
N PHE A 204 1.18 0.82 -10.42
CA PHE A 204 0.26 1.97 -10.35
C PHE A 204 -0.57 2.08 -11.64
N ILE A 205 -1.77 2.62 -11.51
CA ILE A 205 -2.77 2.73 -12.57
C ILE A 205 -3.10 4.20 -12.75
N VAL A 206 -3.14 4.66 -14.00
CA VAL A 206 -3.57 6.00 -14.37
C VAL A 206 -4.86 5.92 -15.16
N ASP A 207 -5.92 6.54 -14.66
CA ASP A 207 -7.15 6.74 -15.43
C ASP A 207 -6.90 7.85 -16.46
N ARG A 208 -7.00 7.54 -17.75
CA ARG A 208 -6.68 8.52 -18.81
C ARG A 208 -7.65 9.69 -18.88
N GLY A 209 -8.91 9.46 -18.53
CA GLY A 209 -9.97 10.47 -18.58
C GLY A 209 -9.84 11.46 -17.44
N THR A 210 -9.59 10.95 -16.23
CA THR A 210 -9.51 11.80 -15.01
C THR A 210 -8.10 12.20 -14.62
N LYS A 211 -7.08 11.55 -15.19
CA LYS A 211 -5.66 11.64 -14.81
C LYS A 211 -5.40 11.22 -13.35
N GLU A 212 -6.32 10.48 -12.73
CA GLU A 212 -6.15 9.97 -11.38
C GLU A 212 -5.19 8.78 -11.34
N VAL A 213 -4.37 8.71 -10.27
CA VAL A 213 -3.39 7.64 -10.07
C VAL A 213 -3.73 6.79 -8.84
N TYR A 214 -3.78 5.48 -9.03
CA TYR A 214 -4.04 4.42 -8.03
C TYR A 214 -2.76 3.57 -7.89
N ILE A 215 -2.36 3.15 -6.69
CA ILE A 215 -0.95 2.76 -6.41
C ILE A 215 -0.75 1.40 -5.72
N ASP A 216 -1.82 0.64 -5.47
CA ASP A 216 -1.72 -0.66 -4.80
C ASP A 216 -3.05 -1.45 -4.81
N GLU A 217 -2.99 -2.71 -4.36
CA GLU A 217 -4.13 -3.61 -4.16
C GLU A 217 -5.24 -3.03 -3.27
N THR A 218 -4.95 -2.09 -2.37
CA THR A 218 -5.93 -1.43 -1.52
C THR A 218 -6.58 -0.21 -2.14
N THR A 219 -5.99 0.33 -3.22
CA THR A 219 -6.60 1.35 -4.08
C THR A 219 -7.53 0.77 -5.13
N PHE A 220 -7.51 -0.55 -5.37
CA PHE A 220 -8.43 -1.18 -6.32
C PHE A 220 -9.89 -1.11 -5.88
N PRO A 221 -10.25 -1.37 -4.60
CA PRO A 221 -11.61 -1.13 -4.16
C PRO A 221 -12.10 0.30 -4.39
N LEU A 222 -11.20 1.29 -4.27
CA LEU A 222 -11.52 2.69 -4.56
C LEU A 222 -11.74 2.92 -6.07
N LEU A 223 -10.88 2.36 -6.92
CA LEU A 223 -11.07 2.39 -8.37
C LEU A 223 -12.40 1.75 -8.77
N ALA A 224 -12.72 0.55 -8.26
CA ALA A 224 -13.96 -0.15 -8.53
C ALA A 224 -15.19 0.69 -8.16
N LEU A 225 -15.19 1.29 -6.97
CA LEU A 225 -16.26 2.16 -6.49
C LEU A 225 -16.42 3.41 -7.37
N GLN A 226 -15.30 4.05 -7.75
CA GLN A 226 -15.32 5.24 -8.60
C GLN A 226 -15.84 4.92 -10.01
N LEU A 227 -15.46 3.78 -10.57
CA LEU A 227 -16.00 3.32 -11.84
C LEU A 227 -17.49 3.01 -11.75
N ARG A 228 -17.94 2.30 -10.70
CA ARG A 228 -19.36 2.01 -10.46
C ARG A 228 -20.21 3.27 -10.33
N ARG A 229 -19.74 4.28 -9.60
CA ARG A 229 -20.41 5.59 -9.48
C ARG A 229 -20.55 6.33 -10.81
N ARG A 230 -19.69 6.03 -11.79
CA ARG A 230 -19.78 6.58 -13.16
C ARG A 230 -20.68 5.74 -14.07
N GLY A 231 -21.35 4.73 -13.53
CA GLY A 231 -22.27 3.86 -14.27
C GLY A 231 -21.60 2.66 -14.95
N TYR A 232 -20.32 2.40 -14.67
CA TYR A 232 -19.65 1.20 -15.18
C TYR A 232 -20.04 -0.02 -14.36
N ASP A 233 -20.32 -1.12 -15.06
CA ASP A 233 -20.60 -2.40 -14.42
C ASP A 233 -19.27 -3.07 -14.07
N VAL A 234 -18.94 -2.99 -12.79
CA VAL A 234 -17.73 -3.56 -12.19
C VAL A 234 -18.18 -4.66 -11.24
N PRO A 235 -17.69 -5.92 -11.40
CA PRO A 235 -18.00 -7.00 -10.46
C PRO A 235 -17.68 -6.59 -9.02
N GLU A 236 -18.38 -7.15 -8.05
CA GLU A 236 -18.05 -6.89 -6.65
C GLU A 236 -16.59 -7.27 -6.38
N VAL A 237 -15.84 -6.41 -5.71
CA VAL A 237 -14.38 -6.60 -5.50
C VAL A 237 -14.08 -7.95 -4.85
N GLN A 238 -14.95 -8.42 -3.95
CA GLN A 238 -14.78 -9.71 -3.29
C GLN A 238 -15.13 -10.90 -4.19
N GLU A 239 -16.06 -10.75 -5.13
CA GLU A 239 -16.36 -11.73 -6.17
C GLU A 239 -15.18 -11.83 -7.16
N ALA A 240 -14.61 -10.69 -7.56
CA ALA A 240 -13.43 -10.61 -8.44
C ALA A 240 -12.14 -11.20 -7.81
N LEU A 241 -12.01 -11.16 -6.49
CA LEU A 241 -10.90 -11.77 -5.75
C LEU A 241 -11.06 -13.29 -5.54
N GLY A 242 -12.24 -13.83 -5.85
CA GLY A 242 -12.60 -15.24 -5.64
C GLY A 242 -12.68 -15.64 -4.16
N PRO A 243 -13.14 -16.88 -3.86
CA PRO A 243 -13.06 -17.43 -2.52
C PRO A 243 -11.59 -17.68 -2.18
N LEU A 244 -10.98 -16.77 -1.42
CA LEU A 244 -9.68 -17.07 -0.80
C LEU A 244 -9.85 -18.34 0.04
N PRO A 245 -8.95 -19.34 -0.07
CA PRO A 245 -9.05 -20.57 0.70
C PRO A 245 -8.87 -20.24 2.17
N LEU A 246 -9.99 -20.12 2.87
CA LEU A 246 -10.04 -19.79 4.28
C LEU A 246 -10.02 -21.08 5.08
N VAL A 247 -8.93 -21.28 5.80
CA VAL A 247 -8.85 -22.34 6.81
C VAL A 247 -9.71 -21.89 7.98
N ARG A 248 -10.82 -22.59 8.24
CA ARG A 248 -11.53 -22.45 9.51
C ARG A 248 -10.61 -22.93 10.61
N VAL A 249 -10.09 -22.00 11.40
CA VAL A 249 -9.38 -22.32 12.64
C VAL A 249 -10.32 -22.00 13.79
N SER A 250 -10.79 -23.04 14.48
CA SER A 250 -11.48 -22.88 15.75
C SER A 250 -10.47 -22.48 16.83
N GLY A 251 -10.40 -21.20 17.16
CA GLY A 251 -9.60 -20.68 18.27
C GLY A 251 -10.42 -20.54 19.55
N ASN A 252 -9.84 -20.97 20.68
CA ASN A 252 -10.40 -20.89 22.02
C ASN A 252 -10.26 -19.44 22.58
N PRO A 253 -11.34 -18.76 23.01
CA PRO A 253 -11.44 -17.29 23.18
C PRO A 253 -10.76 -16.67 24.42
N THR A 254 -9.74 -17.29 25.03
CA THR A 254 -9.13 -16.78 26.27
C THR A 254 -7.86 -15.95 26.07
N ARG A 255 -7.28 -15.91 24.86
CA ARG A 255 -6.00 -15.22 24.62
C ARG A 255 -6.16 -14.08 23.62
N ARG A 256 -5.80 -12.87 24.03
CA ARG A 256 -5.76 -11.68 23.19
C ARG A 256 -4.42 -11.59 22.47
N LYS A 257 -4.45 -11.16 21.21
CA LYS A 257 -3.26 -10.98 20.38
C LYS A 257 -2.74 -9.57 20.50
N ARG A 258 -1.47 -9.39 20.88
CA ARG A 258 -0.86 -8.06 20.91
C ARG A 258 -0.54 -7.57 19.49
N LEU A 259 -0.94 -6.34 19.18
CA LEU A 259 -0.59 -5.63 17.94
C LEU A 259 -0.03 -4.26 18.31
N ASP A 260 1.26 -4.04 18.10
CA ASP A 260 1.84 -2.70 18.31
C ASP A 260 1.51 -1.80 17.13
N VAL A 261 1.12 -0.55 17.38
CA VAL A 261 0.67 0.41 16.37
C VAL A 261 1.46 1.71 16.49
N TYR A 262 2.44 1.90 15.62
CA TYR A 262 3.23 3.12 15.55
C TYR A 262 2.50 4.22 14.75
N VAL A 263 2.33 5.39 15.37
CA VAL A 263 1.61 6.53 14.77
C VAL A 263 2.24 7.89 15.06
N ASP A 264 1.94 8.87 14.20
CA ASP A 264 2.28 10.28 14.38
C ASP A 264 1.08 11.15 13.96
N LEU A 265 0.81 12.19 14.74
CA LEU A 265 -0.26 13.15 14.48
C LEU A 265 -0.12 13.80 13.10
N LYS A 266 1.12 14.14 12.70
CA LYS A 266 1.40 14.82 11.42
C LYS A 266 1.40 13.91 10.19
N SER A 267 1.15 12.60 10.34
CA SER A 267 0.99 11.70 9.20
C SER A 267 -0.48 11.64 8.74
N PRO A 268 -0.79 12.08 7.51
CA PRO A 268 -2.16 12.04 7.00
C PRO A 268 -2.63 10.60 6.75
N TYR A 269 -1.70 9.68 6.45
CA TYR A 269 -2.01 8.25 6.35
C TYR A 269 -2.27 7.60 7.71
N ALA A 270 -1.58 8.04 8.77
CA ALA A 270 -1.86 7.56 10.12
C ALA A 270 -3.26 8.01 10.58
N TYR A 271 -3.67 9.23 10.24
CA TYR A 271 -5.04 9.69 10.51
C TYR A 271 -6.10 8.79 9.86
N LEU A 272 -5.93 8.46 8.57
CA LEU A 272 -6.79 7.50 7.89
C LEU A 272 -6.74 6.09 8.48
N ALA A 273 -5.72 5.75 9.26
CA ALA A 273 -5.58 4.43 9.85
C ALA A 273 -6.19 4.32 11.24
N VAL A 274 -6.40 5.42 11.98
CA VAL A 274 -6.83 5.38 13.39
C VAL A 274 -8.10 4.55 13.59
N GLU A 275 -9.23 5.00 13.02
CA GLU A 275 -10.51 4.30 13.19
C GLU A 275 -10.53 2.87 12.62
N PRO A 276 -10.02 2.58 11.40
CA PRO A 276 -10.00 1.19 10.93
C PRO A 276 -9.08 0.29 11.76
N THR A 277 -8.06 0.83 12.43
CA THR A 277 -7.27 0.05 13.38
C THR A 277 -8.11 -0.31 14.61
N TYR A 278 -8.89 0.63 15.17
CA TYR A 278 -9.82 0.31 16.27
C TYR A 278 -10.87 -0.73 15.89
N SER A 279 -11.31 -0.77 14.62
CA SER A 279 -12.23 -1.82 14.16
C SER A 279 -11.66 -3.25 14.31
N LEU A 280 -10.34 -3.41 14.42
CA LEU A 280 -9.74 -4.71 14.76
C LEU A 280 -10.15 -5.17 16.16
N GLU A 281 -10.25 -4.26 17.12
CA GLU A 281 -10.72 -4.60 18.47
C GLU A 281 -12.20 -4.91 18.50
N ASP A 282 -12.99 -4.42 17.55
CA ASP A 282 -14.42 -4.77 17.45
C ASP A 282 -14.57 -6.22 16.98
N ASP A 283 -13.77 -6.64 15.99
CA ASP A 283 -13.92 -7.91 15.28
C ASP A 283 -13.01 -9.05 15.79
N PHE A 284 -11.91 -8.73 16.47
CA PHE A 284 -10.90 -9.69 16.93
C PHE A 284 -10.57 -9.52 18.42
N TYR A 285 -10.13 -10.61 19.06
CA TYR A 285 -9.49 -10.60 20.36
C TYR A 285 -8.04 -10.10 20.21
N VAL A 286 -7.88 -8.80 20.00
CA VAL A 286 -6.58 -8.11 19.83
C VAL A 286 -6.41 -7.00 20.88
N ASP A 287 -5.19 -6.79 21.33
CA ASP A 287 -4.77 -5.65 22.16
C ASP A 287 -3.95 -4.69 21.31
N LEU A 288 -4.51 -3.52 21.04
CA LEU A 288 -3.82 -2.47 20.30
C LEU A 288 -2.91 -1.68 21.24
N VAL A 289 -1.60 -1.85 21.08
CA VAL A 289 -0.59 -1.12 21.83
C VAL A 289 -0.11 0.05 20.98
N TRP A 290 -0.77 1.20 21.14
CA TRP A 290 -0.44 2.42 20.41
C TRP A 290 0.88 3.03 20.90
N LYS A 291 1.79 3.27 19.97
CA LYS A 291 3.13 3.81 20.22
C LYS A 291 3.36 5.07 19.39
N PRO A 292 3.60 6.23 20.00
CA PRO A 292 3.96 7.42 19.23
C PRO A 292 5.34 7.26 18.57
N PHE A 293 5.43 7.66 17.30
CA PHE A 293 6.67 7.73 16.53
C PHE A 293 6.76 9.08 15.83
N VAL A 294 7.45 10.03 16.44
CA VAL A 294 7.66 11.38 15.86
C VAL A 294 8.49 11.26 14.59
N LEU A 295 7.86 11.49 13.44
CA LEU A 295 8.48 11.42 12.12
C LEU A 295 9.48 12.54 11.90
N ASP A 296 10.60 12.20 11.28
CA ASP A 296 11.50 13.15 10.62
C ASP A 296 11.11 13.34 9.14
N ILE A 297 10.10 14.17 8.91
CA ILE A 297 9.61 14.47 7.55
C ILE A 297 10.64 15.31 6.77
N ALA A 298 11.38 16.19 7.46
CA ALA A 298 12.36 17.07 6.83
C ALA A 298 13.52 16.26 6.22
N GLY A 299 14.01 15.25 6.93
CA GLY A 299 15.05 14.34 6.44
C GLY A 299 14.64 13.49 5.22
N VAL A 300 13.33 13.23 5.02
CA VAL A 300 12.83 12.38 3.91
C VAL A 300 12.34 13.21 2.71
N TYR A 301 11.64 14.32 2.95
CA TYR A 301 10.94 15.08 1.91
C TYR A 301 11.33 16.56 1.81
N GLY A 302 12.30 17.04 2.59
CA GLY A 302 12.70 18.45 2.67
C GLY A 302 11.69 19.35 3.43
N SER A 303 12.10 20.57 3.78
CA SER A 303 11.30 21.51 4.60
C SER A 303 10.43 22.47 3.76
N ALA A 304 9.31 22.93 4.32
CA ALA A 304 8.52 24.05 3.78
C ALA A 304 7.57 24.64 4.83
N GLU A 305 7.28 25.93 4.72
CA GLU A 305 6.43 26.69 5.65
C GLU A 305 5.39 27.51 4.88
N VAL A 306 4.16 27.65 5.36
CA VAL A 306 3.13 28.49 4.72
C VAL A 306 3.20 29.89 5.32
N GLY A 307 3.36 30.89 4.45
CA GLY A 307 3.38 32.28 4.88
C GLY A 307 2.03 32.73 5.43
N ALA A 308 2.02 33.23 6.66
CA ALA A 308 0.83 33.58 7.45
C ALA A 308 -0.15 34.55 6.76
N ARG A 309 0.30 35.40 5.82
CA ARG A 309 -0.53 36.45 5.20
C ARG A 309 -1.20 36.06 3.88
N ASN A 310 -0.86 34.92 3.26
CA ASN A 310 -1.27 34.68 1.86
C ASN A 310 -1.69 33.24 1.56
N ASN A 311 -1.67 32.32 2.53
CA ASN A 311 -1.84 30.86 2.30
C ASN A 311 -0.88 30.28 1.24
N LYS A 312 0.14 31.04 0.81
CA LYS A 312 1.17 30.62 -0.13
C LYS A 312 2.28 29.91 0.65
N VAL A 313 2.67 28.73 0.18
CA VAL A 313 3.78 27.98 0.76
C VAL A 313 5.08 28.72 0.42
N ARG A 314 5.75 29.24 1.45
CA ARG A 314 7.11 29.77 1.41
C ARG A 314 8.09 28.60 1.57
N GLN A 315 9.12 28.57 0.74
CA GLN A 315 10.14 27.52 0.82
C GLN A 315 10.93 27.70 2.13
N GLY A 316 11.18 26.61 2.85
CA GLY A 316 12.15 26.61 3.95
C GLY A 316 13.58 26.71 3.43
N SER A 317 14.56 26.69 4.32
CA SER A 317 16.00 26.77 3.99
C SER A 317 16.50 25.63 3.09
N ASP A 318 15.88 24.44 3.18
CA ASP A 318 16.20 23.27 2.34
C ASP A 318 15.18 23.12 1.21
N LYS A 319 15.63 23.36 -0.04
CA LYS A 319 14.77 23.33 -1.23
C LYS A 319 14.26 21.93 -1.53
N ARG A 320 12.94 21.74 -1.50
CA ARG A 320 12.30 20.55 -2.09
C ARG A 320 12.49 20.54 -3.61
N SER A 321 12.97 19.41 -4.14
CA SER A 321 12.98 19.13 -5.58
C SER A 321 11.57 19.06 -6.17
N HIS A 322 11.46 19.20 -7.50
CA HIS A 322 10.19 19.05 -8.22
C HIS A 322 9.50 17.70 -7.96
N ALA A 323 10.29 16.62 -7.89
CA ALA A 323 9.80 15.28 -7.56
C ALA A 323 9.22 15.20 -6.14
N GLN A 324 9.88 15.80 -5.15
CA GLN A 324 9.37 15.86 -3.77
C GLN A 324 8.06 16.67 -3.68
N TRP A 325 7.94 17.76 -4.45
CA TRP A 325 6.68 18.51 -4.53
C TRP A 325 5.53 17.70 -5.13
N LYS A 326 5.79 16.98 -6.23
CA LYS A 326 4.81 16.05 -6.82
C LYS A 326 4.41 14.97 -5.80
N ALA A 327 5.37 14.40 -5.08
CA ALA A 327 5.13 13.39 -4.04
C ALA A 327 4.14 13.89 -2.96
N VAL A 328 4.41 15.08 -2.42
CA VAL A 328 3.59 15.67 -1.35
C VAL A 328 2.19 16.00 -1.85
N LYS A 329 2.06 16.62 -3.04
CA LYS A 329 0.76 16.98 -3.62
C LYS A 329 -0.13 15.76 -3.81
N TYR A 330 0.41 14.69 -4.39
CA TYR A 330 -0.34 13.46 -4.55
C TYR A 330 -0.65 12.80 -3.21
N SER A 331 0.30 12.75 -2.26
CA SER A 331 0.05 12.17 -0.93
C SER A 331 -1.20 12.78 -0.29
N TYR A 332 -1.34 14.11 -0.34
CA TYR A 332 -2.55 14.79 0.12
C TYR A 332 -3.79 14.53 -0.75
N ALA A 333 -3.64 14.47 -2.08
CA ALA A 333 -4.76 14.15 -2.96
C ALA A 333 -5.29 12.74 -2.68
N ASN A 334 -4.41 11.74 -2.58
CA ASN A 334 -4.73 10.37 -2.27
C ASN A 334 -5.40 10.25 -0.91
N VAL A 335 -4.84 10.85 0.13
CA VAL A 335 -5.47 10.85 1.46
C VAL A 335 -6.87 11.45 1.41
N ARG A 336 -7.06 12.56 0.69
CA ARG A 336 -8.39 13.19 0.55
C ARG A 336 -9.40 12.33 -0.19
N ARG A 337 -8.99 11.50 -1.15
CA ARG A 337 -9.89 10.53 -1.81
C ARG A 337 -10.46 9.57 -0.77
N TYR A 338 -9.60 8.89 -0.01
CA TYR A 338 -10.02 7.98 1.06
C TYR A 338 -10.79 8.68 2.18
N ALA A 339 -10.41 9.92 2.51
CA ALA A 339 -11.12 10.72 3.49
C ALA A 339 -12.53 11.09 3.01
N GLY A 340 -12.70 11.30 1.70
CA GLY A 340 -13.98 11.60 1.06
C GLY A 340 -14.92 10.41 0.93
N GLU A 341 -14.40 9.19 0.97
CA GLU A 341 -15.21 7.96 1.03
C GLU A 341 -15.74 7.65 2.44
N ARG A 342 -15.27 8.36 3.46
CA ARG A 342 -15.71 8.16 4.85
C ARG A 342 -17.12 8.68 5.07
N THR A 343 -17.83 8.02 5.96
CA THR A 343 -19.12 8.49 6.48
C THR A 343 -19.05 8.59 8.01
N PRO A 344 -19.02 9.80 8.60
CA PRO A 344 -18.92 11.10 7.92
C PRO A 344 -17.56 11.32 7.25
N LYS A 345 -17.51 12.21 6.25
CA LYS A 345 -16.27 12.54 5.53
C LYS A 345 -15.23 13.12 6.48
N LEU A 346 -13.97 12.74 6.29
CA LEU A 346 -12.86 13.32 7.05
C LEU A 346 -12.28 14.52 6.29
N THR A 347 -12.08 15.64 6.99
CA THR A 347 -11.38 16.80 6.44
C THR A 347 -9.88 16.65 6.63
N VAL A 348 -9.11 16.77 5.53
CA VAL A 348 -7.64 16.72 5.55
C VAL A 348 -7.05 17.90 4.78
N PHE A 349 -6.76 19.00 5.47
CA PHE A 349 -6.01 20.10 4.86
C PHE A 349 -4.50 19.80 4.83
N GLY A 350 -3.79 20.43 3.89
CA GLY A 350 -2.32 20.40 3.92
C GLY A 350 -1.81 21.08 5.19
N THR A 351 -0.75 20.59 5.83
CA THR A 351 -0.24 21.26 7.03
C THR A 351 0.34 22.63 6.67
N ARG A 352 0.27 23.59 7.61
CA ARG A 352 0.83 24.94 7.43
C ARG A 352 2.35 24.95 7.53
N LYS A 353 2.94 23.99 8.23
CA LYS A 353 4.37 23.77 8.35
C LYS A 353 4.63 22.29 8.64
N ILE A 354 5.89 21.91 8.76
CA ILE A 354 6.25 20.66 9.43
C ILE A 354 6.14 20.93 10.93
N TRP A 355 5.16 20.33 11.59
CA TRP A 355 4.92 20.49 13.03
C TRP A 355 5.88 19.63 13.85
N ASP A 356 6.34 20.14 14.99
CA ASP A 356 6.86 19.28 16.05
C ASP A 356 5.68 18.64 16.78
N THR A 357 5.62 17.30 16.75
CA THR A 357 4.53 16.51 17.33
C THR A 357 4.95 15.79 18.60
N ARG A 358 6.08 16.16 19.21
CA ARG A 358 6.55 15.59 20.49
C ARG A 358 5.54 15.78 21.62
N TRP A 359 4.98 16.98 21.80
CA TRP A 359 4.00 17.21 22.85
C TRP A 359 2.72 16.40 22.62
N ALA A 360 2.21 16.38 21.39
CA ALA A 360 1.07 15.53 21.03
C ALA A 360 1.37 14.05 21.26
N SER A 361 2.60 13.59 20.98
CA SER A 361 3.05 12.22 21.24
C SER A 361 3.09 11.87 22.72
N LEU A 362 3.50 12.81 23.57
CA LEU A 362 3.47 12.65 25.02
C LEU A 362 2.04 12.62 25.55
N ALA A 363 1.15 13.45 25.01
CA ALA A 363 -0.27 13.44 25.36
C ALA A 363 -0.94 12.10 25.00
N LEU A 364 -0.50 11.44 23.91
CA LEU A 364 -0.94 10.07 23.59
C LEU A 364 -0.53 9.07 24.67
N LEU A 365 0.71 9.12 25.15
CA LEU A 365 1.17 8.23 26.22
C LEU A 365 0.37 8.46 27.51
N PHE A 366 0.17 9.74 27.86
CA PHE A 366 -0.60 10.13 29.04
C PHE A 366 -2.04 9.63 28.98
N ALA A 367 -2.73 9.82 27.85
CA ALA A 367 -4.09 9.31 27.65
C ALA A 367 -4.15 7.77 27.63
N ALA A 368 -3.11 7.10 27.12
CA ALA A 368 -3.01 5.64 27.11
C ALA A 368 -2.87 5.07 28.52
N GLU A 369 -2.02 5.65 29.37
CA GLU A 369 -1.87 5.28 30.78
C GLU A 369 -3.19 5.41 31.56
N ALA A 370 -4.01 6.40 31.20
CA ALA A 370 -5.30 6.63 31.80
C ALA A 370 -6.46 5.80 31.20
N GLY A 371 -6.20 4.95 30.20
CA GLY A 371 -7.25 4.16 29.53
C GLY A 371 -8.30 5.01 28.80
N ARG A 372 -7.86 6.15 28.24
CA ARG A 372 -8.70 7.14 27.53
C ARG A 372 -8.13 7.53 26.16
N LEU A 373 -7.27 6.68 25.61
CA LEU A 373 -6.56 6.97 24.37
C LEU A 373 -7.50 7.15 23.18
N ARG A 374 -8.51 6.30 23.03
CA ARG A 374 -9.44 6.35 21.89
C ARG A 374 -10.21 7.67 21.88
N GLU A 375 -10.73 8.07 23.04
CA GLU A 375 -11.46 9.32 23.25
C GLU A 375 -10.57 10.54 22.98
N PHE A 376 -9.31 10.47 23.42
CA PHE A 376 -8.32 11.51 23.18
C PHE A 376 -7.97 11.63 21.68
N GLN A 377 -7.67 10.53 21.00
CA GLN A 377 -7.37 10.53 19.56
C GLN A 377 -8.54 11.09 18.73
N GLN A 378 -9.78 10.73 19.07
CA GLN A 378 -10.99 11.25 18.43
C GLN A 378 -11.13 12.77 18.56
N ARG A 379 -10.61 13.37 19.63
CA ARG A 379 -10.64 14.84 19.86
C ARG A 379 -9.39 15.55 19.34
N LEU A 380 -8.26 14.87 19.25
CA LEU A 380 -7.00 15.45 18.81
C LEU A 380 -6.88 15.56 17.28
N TRP A 381 -7.14 14.45 16.55
CA TRP A 381 -6.83 14.38 15.12
C TRP A 381 -7.72 15.28 14.25
N PRO A 382 -9.06 15.28 14.38
CA PRO A 382 -9.92 16.07 13.51
C PRO A 382 -9.61 17.58 13.52
N PRO A 383 -9.48 18.28 14.67
CA PRO A 383 -9.15 19.70 14.65
C PRO A 383 -7.72 19.96 14.15
N PHE A 384 -6.74 19.08 14.39
CA PHE A 384 -5.40 19.22 13.80
C PHE A 384 -5.45 19.23 12.26
N TRP A 385 -6.15 18.26 11.65
CA TRP A 385 -6.27 18.17 10.19
C TRP A 385 -7.22 19.22 9.57
N ARG A 386 -8.05 19.86 10.38
CA ARG A 386 -8.80 21.08 10.04
C ARG A 386 -8.02 22.38 10.27
N ARG A 387 -6.78 22.31 10.78
CA ARG A 387 -5.93 23.48 11.14
C ARG A 387 -6.52 24.35 12.25
N GLU A 388 -7.29 23.72 13.15
CA GLU A 388 -7.97 24.32 14.30
C GLU A 388 -7.23 24.01 15.62
N LEU A 389 -6.16 23.22 15.57
CA LEU A 389 -5.37 22.82 16.74
C LEU A 389 -3.87 23.05 16.49
N ASP A 390 -3.21 23.66 17.47
CA ASP A 390 -1.75 23.77 17.52
C ASP A 390 -1.18 22.63 18.38
N PRO A 391 -0.46 21.66 17.80
CA PRO A 391 0.11 20.53 18.55
C PRO A 391 1.40 20.90 19.31
N GLU A 392 1.93 22.11 19.15
CA GLU A 392 3.13 22.60 19.85
C GLU A 392 2.78 23.37 21.13
N ASP A 393 1.49 23.60 21.39
CA ASP A 393 0.97 24.26 22.59
C ASP A 393 0.50 23.22 23.63
N LEU A 394 1.21 23.18 24.78
CA LEU A 394 0.91 22.27 25.89
C LEU A 394 -0.46 22.53 26.53
N GLU A 395 -0.88 23.79 26.64
CA GLU A 395 -2.18 24.13 27.24
C GLU A 395 -3.33 23.69 26.34
N VAL A 396 -3.15 23.82 25.01
CA VAL A 396 -4.13 23.29 24.04
C VAL A 396 -4.25 21.78 24.17
N LEU A 397 -3.13 21.05 24.25
CA LEU A 397 -3.15 19.59 24.41
C LEU A 397 -3.75 19.15 25.74
N GLN A 398 -3.47 19.87 26.84
CA GLN A 398 -4.11 19.65 28.13
C GLN A 398 -5.64 19.78 28.03
N LYS A 399 -6.14 20.86 27.41
CA LYS A 399 -7.60 21.05 27.21
C LYS A 399 -8.22 19.93 26.38
N VAL A 400 -7.48 19.38 25.41
CA VAL A 400 -7.95 18.21 24.65
C VAL A 400 -8.01 16.97 25.53
N LEU A 401 -7.02 16.72 26.38
CA LEU A 401 -7.02 15.63 27.38
C LEU A 401 -8.21 15.77 28.35
N GLU A 402 -8.45 16.97 28.89
CA GLU A 402 -9.60 17.27 29.75
C GLU A 402 -10.92 16.98 29.03
N SER A 403 -11.08 17.48 27.79
CA SER A 403 -12.29 17.25 26.99
C SER A 403 -12.52 15.77 26.64
N ALA A 404 -11.45 14.97 26.63
CA ALA A 404 -11.46 13.52 26.43
C ALA A 404 -11.76 12.73 27.71
N GLY A 405 -11.92 13.42 28.85
CA GLY A 405 -12.19 12.79 30.13
C GLY A 405 -10.97 12.04 30.69
N VAL A 406 -9.76 12.48 30.36
CA VAL A 406 -8.52 11.95 30.93
C VAL A 406 -8.38 12.45 32.38
N PRO A 407 -8.39 11.57 33.39
CA PRO A 407 -8.20 11.98 34.78
C PRO A 407 -6.79 12.57 34.99
N GLY A 408 -6.71 13.63 35.79
CA GLY A 408 -5.43 14.27 36.13
C GLY A 408 -4.78 15.02 34.96
N ALA A 409 -5.55 15.42 33.95
CA ALA A 409 -5.03 16.10 32.76
C ALA A 409 -4.21 17.36 33.10
N GLU A 410 -4.49 18.04 34.20
CA GLU A 410 -3.72 19.17 34.72
C GLU A 410 -2.26 18.83 35.04
N SER A 411 -1.94 17.56 35.28
CA SER A 411 -0.58 17.07 35.53
C SER A 411 0.19 16.74 34.24
N PHE A 412 -0.47 16.81 33.07
CA PHE A 412 0.16 16.51 31.78
C PHE A 412 1.40 17.36 31.49
N PRO A 413 1.42 18.70 31.72
CA PRO A 413 2.60 19.50 31.44
C PRO A 413 3.84 19.06 32.23
N ASP A 414 3.67 18.56 33.45
CA ASP A 414 4.77 18.06 34.28
C ASP A 414 5.24 16.69 33.80
N PHE A 415 4.32 15.78 33.51
CA PHE A 415 4.63 14.49 32.87
C PHE A 415 5.41 14.69 31.56
N ALA A 416 4.96 15.61 30.72
CA ALA A 416 5.53 15.86 29.41
C ALA A 416 6.97 16.37 29.51
N ARG A 417 7.27 17.24 30.50
CA ARG A 417 8.62 17.77 30.74
C ARG A 417 9.52 16.80 31.51
N GLY A 418 8.94 15.87 32.27
CA GLY A 418 9.64 14.87 33.06
C GLY A 418 9.65 13.48 32.43
N THR A 419 9.08 12.51 33.13
CA THR A 419 9.15 11.07 32.85
C THR A 419 8.60 10.69 31.47
N GLY A 420 7.64 11.44 30.93
CA GLY A 420 7.07 11.20 29.61
C GLY A 420 8.13 11.28 28.51
N ARG A 421 9.07 12.23 28.61
CA ARG A 421 10.13 12.41 27.61
C ARG A 421 11.00 11.17 27.48
N GLU A 422 11.45 10.62 28.61
CA GLU A 422 12.27 9.41 28.65
C GLU A 422 11.52 8.21 28.04
N ARG A 423 10.21 8.11 28.32
CA ARG A 423 9.34 7.08 27.76
C ARG A 423 9.19 7.21 26.25
N LEU A 424 8.97 8.41 25.74
CA LEU A 424 8.91 8.67 24.29
C LEU A 424 10.24 8.33 23.61
N GLU A 425 11.37 8.72 24.21
CA GLU A 425 12.70 8.39 23.67
C GLU A 425 12.97 6.87 23.67
N ALA A 426 12.51 6.15 24.69
CA ALA A 426 12.60 4.68 24.72
C ALA A 426 11.77 4.03 23.61
N ILE A 427 10.54 4.49 23.38
CA ILE A 427 9.67 4.01 22.29
C ILE A 427 10.31 4.30 20.92
N GLN A 428 10.93 5.46 20.75
CA GLN A 428 11.65 5.81 19.52
C GLN A 428 12.84 4.88 19.26
N ARG A 429 13.63 4.55 20.30
CA ARG A 429 14.72 3.56 20.19
C ARG A 429 14.20 2.16 19.86
N GLU A 430 13.11 1.73 20.51
CA GLU A 430 12.47 0.46 20.22
C GLU A 430 12.01 0.40 18.75
N ALA A 431 11.36 1.46 18.26
CA ALA A 431 10.91 1.57 16.88
C ALA A 431 12.07 1.39 15.89
N VAL A 432 13.20 2.07 16.13
CA VAL A 432 14.41 1.92 15.30
C VAL A 432 14.95 0.49 15.35
N SER A 433 14.99 -0.14 16.52
CA SER A 433 15.44 -1.54 16.66
C SER A 433 14.54 -2.53 15.92
N GLN A 434 13.25 -2.22 15.80
CA GLN A 434 12.25 -2.98 15.03
C GLN A 434 12.22 -2.57 13.56
N SER A 435 13.14 -1.73 13.09
CA SER A 435 13.20 -1.20 11.72
C SER A 435 11.97 -0.36 11.30
N VAL A 436 11.28 0.27 12.23
CA VAL A 436 10.23 1.26 11.94
C VAL A 436 10.86 2.53 11.37
N PHE A 437 10.37 2.95 10.20
CA PHE A 437 10.86 4.15 9.49
C PHE A 437 9.73 5.12 9.10
N GLY A 438 8.47 4.75 9.35
CA GLY A 438 7.31 5.50 8.92
C GLY A 438 6.06 5.08 9.68
N VAL A 439 4.97 5.83 9.49
CA VAL A 439 3.67 5.54 10.12
C VAL A 439 2.50 5.72 9.14
N PRO A 440 1.38 4.98 9.33
CA PRO A 440 1.16 3.99 10.38
C PRO A 440 2.04 2.76 10.16
N THR A 441 2.51 2.13 11.23
CA THR A 441 3.22 0.86 11.16
C THR A 441 2.66 -0.07 12.22
N TYR A 442 2.43 -1.32 11.86
CA TYR A 442 1.95 -2.34 12.78
C TYR A 442 3.02 -3.40 13.02
N ILE A 443 3.12 -3.93 14.25
CA ILE A 443 3.96 -5.09 14.57
C ILE A 443 3.07 -6.21 15.12
N LEU A 444 3.01 -7.33 14.39
CA LEU A 444 2.30 -8.54 14.80
C LEU A 444 3.29 -9.71 14.82
N ASP A 445 3.48 -10.34 15.99
CA ASP A 445 4.45 -11.44 16.17
C ASP A 445 5.87 -11.12 15.68
N GLY A 446 6.33 -9.89 15.89
CA GLY A 446 7.64 -9.41 15.43
C GLY A 446 7.73 -9.10 13.94
N GLN A 447 6.66 -9.32 13.18
CA GLN A 447 6.56 -8.92 11.77
C GLN A 447 6.04 -7.49 11.65
N LEU A 448 6.69 -6.67 10.83
CA LEU A 448 6.33 -5.28 10.62
C LEU A 448 5.47 -5.10 9.36
N PHE A 449 4.44 -4.27 9.45
CA PHE A 449 3.52 -3.94 8.37
C PHE A 449 3.46 -2.41 8.27
N PHE A 450 4.15 -1.82 7.28
CA PHE A 450 4.19 -0.37 7.09
C PHE A 450 3.06 0.08 6.16
N GLY A 451 2.23 0.99 6.65
CA GLY A 451 1.14 1.59 5.89
C GLY A 451 -0.21 0.98 6.23
N ARG A 452 -1.25 1.78 5.99
CA ARG A 452 -2.63 1.43 6.34
C ARG A 452 -3.08 0.24 5.47
N GLU A 453 -2.63 0.18 4.23
CA GLU A 453 -2.86 -0.86 3.23
C GLU A 453 -2.74 -2.31 3.74
N HIS A 454 -2.04 -2.54 4.85
CA HIS A 454 -1.92 -3.85 5.45
C HIS A 454 -3.02 -4.26 6.44
N LEU A 455 -3.97 -3.38 6.80
CA LEU A 455 -5.07 -3.77 7.70
C LEU A 455 -5.90 -4.98 7.18
N PRO A 456 -6.26 -5.10 5.88
CA PRO A 456 -6.87 -6.32 5.36
C PRO A 456 -6.05 -7.60 5.63
N LEU A 457 -4.73 -7.53 5.43
CA LEU A 457 -3.84 -8.66 5.69
C LEU A 457 -3.76 -8.97 7.20
N LEU A 458 -3.67 -7.96 8.05
CA LEU A 458 -3.69 -8.12 9.50
C LEU A 458 -4.97 -8.81 9.98
N ARG A 459 -6.14 -8.41 9.43
CA ARG A 459 -7.42 -9.07 9.71
C ARG A 459 -7.40 -10.54 9.32
N ARG A 460 -6.84 -10.86 8.16
CA ARG A 460 -6.67 -12.24 7.72
C ARG A 460 -5.76 -13.05 8.66
N LEU A 461 -4.61 -12.50 9.05
CA LEU A 461 -3.68 -13.17 9.98
C LEU A 461 -4.31 -13.40 11.35
N LEU A 462 -5.09 -12.44 11.84
CA LEU A 462 -5.85 -12.59 13.09
C LEU A 462 -6.95 -13.65 12.95
N TYR A 463 -7.64 -13.72 11.81
CA TYR A 463 -8.66 -14.74 11.54
C TYR A 463 -8.06 -16.14 11.46
N GLU A 464 -7.01 -16.33 10.65
CA GLU A 464 -6.29 -17.61 10.52
C GLU A 464 -5.63 -18.03 11.84
N GLY A 465 -5.23 -17.06 12.67
CA GLY A 465 -4.74 -17.29 14.03
C GLY A 465 -5.83 -17.66 15.06
N GLY A 466 -7.10 -17.71 14.66
CA GLY A 466 -8.21 -18.03 15.55
C GLY A 466 -8.60 -16.93 16.53
N PHE A 467 -8.25 -15.66 16.24
CA PHE A 467 -8.56 -14.51 17.10
C PHE A 467 -9.88 -13.81 16.75
N ALA A 468 -10.63 -14.28 15.77
CA ALA A 468 -11.88 -13.64 15.39
C ALA A 468 -12.96 -13.83 16.47
N LYS A 469 -13.71 -12.78 16.79
CA LYS A 469 -14.87 -12.85 17.70
C LYS A 469 -16.10 -13.44 17.04
N ARG A 470 -16.13 -13.45 15.71
CA ARG A 470 -17.18 -14.04 14.87
C ARG A 470 -16.56 -14.97 13.85
N VAL A 471 -17.27 -16.03 13.50
CA VAL A 471 -16.76 -17.09 12.60
C VAL A 471 -17.08 -16.79 11.13
N ASP A 472 -17.99 -15.84 10.87
CA ASP A 472 -18.36 -15.43 9.52
C ASP A 472 -17.30 -14.54 8.86
N LEU A 473 -17.38 -14.41 7.54
CA LEU A 473 -16.38 -13.72 6.72
C LEU A 473 -16.51 -12.20 6.74
N SER A 474 -17.51 -11.63 7.40
CA SER A 474 -17.66 -10.17 7.51
C SER A 474 -16.47 -9.55 8.24
N VAL A 475 -15.81 -10.28 9.13
CA VAL A 475 -14.58 -9.84 9.81
C VAL A 475 -13.40 -9.68 8.85
N LEU A 476 -13.45 -10.24 7.64
CA LEU A 476 -12.43 -10.06 6.61
C LEU A 476 -12.74 -8.94 5.62
N ARG A 477 -13.89 -8.25 5.78
CA ARG A 477 -14.22 -7.08 4.95
C ARG A 477 -13.08 -6.06 5.05
N SER A 478 -12.75 -5.46 3.90
CA SER A 478 -11.75 -4.39 3.86
C SER A 478 -12.20 -3.28 4.81
N PRO A 479 -11.37 -2.90 5.80
CA PRO A 479 -11.73 -1.85 6.73
C PRO A 479 -11.73 -0.47 6.05
N TYR A 480 -11.40 -0.41 4.76
CA TYR A 480 -11.37 0.81 3.94
C TYR A 480 -12.60 1.00 3.05
N LEU A 481 -13.55 0.06 3.07
CA LEU A 481 -14.84 0.22 2.41
C LEU A 481 -15.82 0.74 3.45
N TRP A 482 -15.82 2.06 3.58
CA TRP A 482 -16.47 2.85 4.63
C TRP A 482 -17.99 2.96 4.47
N ASP A 483 -18.49 2.62 3.29
CA ASP A 483 -19.91 2.50 3.09
C ASP A 483 -20.36 1.12 3.59
N ARG A 484 -21.06 1.12 4.73
CA ARG A 484 -21.48 -0.10 5.41
C ARG A 484 -22.47 -0.95 4.60
N ASN A 485 -22.93 -0.50 3.42
CA ASN A 485 -23.93 -1.22 2.65
C ASN A 485 -23.63 -1.33 1.14
N GLU A 486 -23.08 -0.36 0.42
CA GLU A 486 -23.22 -0.39 -1.05
C GLU A 486 -22.41 -1.46 -1.83
N LEU A 487 -21.24 -1.88 -1.33
CA LEU A 487 -20.40 -2.88 -2.01
C LEU A 487 -20.69 -4.34 -1.57
N PHE A 488 -21.49 -4.53 -0.51
CA PHE A 488 -21.76 -5.85 0.08
C PHE A 488 -23.23 -6.04 0.49
N ALA A 489 -24.14 -5.12 0.18
CA ALA A 489 -25.59 -5.29 0.33
C ALA A 489 -26.08 -6.23 -0.75
N GLY A 490 -25.86 -7.52 -0.53
CA GLY A 490 -26.14 -8.59 -1.49
C GLY A 490 -25.65 -9.95 -1.04
N PHE A 491 -24.74 -10.00 -0.05
CA PHE A 491 -24.33 -11.24 0.62
C PHE A 491 -25.31 -11.71 1.69
#